data_AF-A0A2W5PSA8-F1
#
_entry.id   AF-A0A2W5PSA8-F1
#
_cell.length_a   1.000
_cell.length_b   1.000
_cell.length_c   1.000
_cell.angle_alpha   90.00
_cell.angle_beta   90.00
_cell.angle_gamma   90.00
#
_symmetry.space_group_name_H-M   'P 1'
#
loop_
_entity.id
_entity.type
_entity.pdbx_description
1 polymer ?
#
loop_
_entity_poly.entity_id
_entity_poly.type
_entity_poly.pdbx_seq_one_letter_code
_entity_poly.pdbx_strand_id
1 'polypeptide(L)'
;MFDFIEKNYKKDDLALAEDLERRYGPAMAQDILDQLNKAEGGSGPADYLSVKTLSEGEELYRRDAQEALKRLKASRMAKIKTRSGVIEFEGAFLLKEFERSFAFYMRFHKGYHVLYRQAMQAYKIKAYVPAYQLEQNTTVLQAA
;
A
#
# COMPACT_ATOMS: atom_id res chain seq x y z
N MET A 1 14.34 4.91 14.02
CA MET A 1 14.55 4.42 12.63
C MET A 1 13.27 4.54 11.80
N PHE A 2 12.08 4.35 12.39
CA PHE A 2 10.79 4.54 11.72
C PHE A 2 10.43 6.00 11.42
N ASP A 3 10.84 6.95 12.26
CA ASP A 3 10.53 8.39 12.10
C ASP A 3 11.23 9.08 10.92
N PHE A 4 12.22 8.44 10.29
CA PHE A 4 12.91 9.01 9.13
C PHE A 4 12.10 8.85 7.83
N ILE A 5 11.20 7.85 7.78
CA ILE A 5 10.39 7.54 6.60
C ILE A 5 9.23 8.54 6.45
N GLU A 6 8.75 9.14 7.56
CA GLU A 6 7.60 10.06 7.54
C GLU A 6 7.91 11.48 7.05
N LYS A 7 9.18 11.88 6.88
CA LYS A 7 9.52 13.29 6.59
C LYS A 7 9.78 13.63 5.12
N ASN A 8 9.73 12.68 4.19
CA ASN A 8 10.07 12.90 2.76
C ASN A 8 8.93 12.61 1.75
N TYR A 9 7.68 12.55 2.19
CA TYR A 9 6.53 12.18 1.35
C TYR A 9 6.48 12.88 -0.01
N LYS A 10 6.72 14.20 -0.10
CA LYS A 10 6.57 14.96 -1.36
C LYS A 10 7.49 14.52 -2.50
N LYS A 11 8.71 14.04 -2.21
CA LYS A 11 9.65 13.59 -3.25
C LYS A 11 9.36 12.14 -3.65
N ASP A 12 8.93 11.34 -2.68
CA ASP A 12 8.55 9.95 -2.91
C ASP A 12 7.18 9.85 -3.63
N ASP A 13 6.29 10.83 -3.46
CA ASP A 13 5.01 10.96 -4.16
C ASP A 13 5.20 11.13 -5.68
N LEU A 14 6.11 12.02 -6.09
CA LEU A 14 6.38 12.23 -7.51
C LEU A 14 7.01 10.98 -8.14
N ALA A 15 7.98 10.36 -7.46
CA ALA A 15 8.61 9.15 -7.97
C ALA A 15 7.63 7.97 -8.04
N LEU A 16 6.67 7.89 -7.11
CA LEU A 16 5.61 6.90 -7.15
C LEU A 16 4.64 7.18 -8.32
N ALA A 17 4.23 8.43 -8.49
CA ALA A 17 3.38 8.86 -9.59
C ALA A 17 4.02 8.49 -10.93
N GLU A 18 5.26 8.90 -11.19
CA GLU A 18 5.99 8.59 -12.43
C GLU A 18 6.08 7.08 -12.69
N ASP A 19 6.35 6.27 -11.66
CA ASP A 19 6.44 4.81 -11.84
C ASP A 19 5.07 4.17 -12.14
N LEU A 20 4.01 4.64 -11.47
CA LEU A 20 2.65 4.19 -11.74
C LEU A 20 2.17 4.63 -13.13
N GLU A 21 2.44 5.88 -13.53
CA GLU A 21 2.11 6.40 -14.85
C GLU A 21 2.79 5.60 -15.96
N ARG A 22 4.06 5.26 -15.77
CA ARG A 22 4.83 4.43 -16.71
C ARG A 22 4.25 3.02 -16.86
N ARG A 23 3.66 2.44 -15.80
CA ARG A 23 3.15 1.07 -15.78
C ARG A 23 1.70 0.95 -16.24
N TYR A 24 0.86 1.90 -15.83
CA TYR A 24 -0.59 1.80 -15.95
C TYR A 24 -1.22 2.96 -16.73
N GLY A 25 -0.45 4.00 -17.07
CA GLY A 25 -0.92 5.22 -17.70
C GLY A 25 -1.41 6.27 -16.67
N PRO A 26 -1.56 7.53 -17.10
CA PRO A 26 -1.81 8.66 -16.20
C PRO A 26 -3.13 8.58 -15.43
N ALA A 27 -4.22 8.15 -16.09
CA ALA A 27 -5.52 8.05 -15.45
C ALA A 27 -5.53 7.02 -14.31
N MET A 28 -5.01 5.82 -14.57
CA MET A 28 -4.96 4.76 -13.56
C MET A 28 -3.96 5.09 -12.44
N ALA A 29 -2.83 5.73 -12.76
CA ALA A 29 -1.88 6.18 -11.76
C ALA A 29 -2.51 7.18 -10.77
N GLN A 30 -3.26 8.16 -11.29
CA GLN A 30 -3.98 9.11 -10.46
C GLN A 30 -5.03 8.41 -9.59
N ASP A 31 -5.81 7.48 -10.15
CA ASP A 31 -6.80 6.71 -9.39
C ASP A 31 -6.14 5.94 -8.23
N ILE A 32 -5.02 5.26 -8.48
CA ILE A 32 -4.27 4.52 -7.45
C ILE A 32 -3.77 5.48 -6.35
N LEU A 33 -3.20 6.63 -6.72
CA LEU A 33 -2.73 7.64 -5.77
C LEU A 33 -3.87 8.20 -4.93
N ASP A 34 -5.03 8.43 -5.53
CA ASP A 34 -6.21 8.91 -4.82
C ASP A 34 -6.69 7.89 -3.78
N GLN A 35 -6.66 6.59 -4.09
CA GLN A 35 -6.99 5.56 -3.10
C GLN A 35 -5.98 5.49 -1.96
N LEU A 36 -4.69 5.66 -2.26
CA LEU A 36 -3.63 5.77 -1.26
C LEU A 36 -3.84 6.98 -0.34
N ASN A 37 -4.08 8.15 -0.92
CA ASN A 37 -4.33 9.38 -0.18
C ASN A 37 -5.59 9.28 0.69
N LYS A 38 -6.65 8.63 0.20
CA LYS A 38 -7.85 8.34 1.00
C LYS A 38 -7.53 7.44 2.20
N ALA A 39 -6.72 6.41 2.00
CA ALA A 39 -6.31 5.51 3.07
C ALA A 39 -5.44 6.22 4.12
N GLU A 40 -4.58 7.15 3.70
CA GLU A 40 -3.72 7.95 4.58
C GLU A 40 -4.51 9.03 5.34
N GLY A 41 -5.46 9.68 4.67
CA GLY A 41 -6.32 10.71 5.24
C GLY A 41 -7.50 10.18 6.06
N GLY A 42 -7.73 8.86 6.07
CA GLY A 42 -8.87 8.24 6.74
C GLY A 42 -10.24 8.69 6.21
N SER A 43 -10.29 9.15 4.96
CA SER A 43 -11.46 9.81 4.37
C SER A 43 -12.23 8.88 3.44
N GLY A 44 -13.52 8.69 3.73
CA GLY A 44 -14.47 7.99 2.86
C GLY A 44 -14.65 6.50 3.18
N PRO A 45 -15.79 5.90 2.78
CA PRO A 45 -16.02 4.47 2.94
C PRO A 45 -15.09 3.68 2.01
N ALA A 46 -14.35 2.71 2.58
CA ALA A 46 -13.58 1.77 1.80
C ALA A 46 -14.52 0.84 1.01
N ASP A 47 -14.40 0.86 -0.32
CA ASP A 47 -15.07 -0.08 -1.21
C ASP A 47 -14.16 -1.27 -1.56
N TYR A 48 -14.72 -2.31 -2.17
CA TYR A 48 -13.94 -3.49 -2.58
C TYR A 48 -12.84 -3.12 -3.60
N LEU A 49 -13.12 -2.19 -4.51
CA LEU A 49 -12.21 -1.84 -5.58
C LEU A 49 -10.95 -1.16 -5.04
N SER A 50 -11.08 -0.20 -4.12
CA SER A 50 -9.95 0.47 -3.47
C SER A 50 -9.09 -0.50 -2.67
N VAL A 51 -9.69 -1.42 -1.91
CA VAL A 51 -8.95 -2.47 -1.20
C VAL A 51 -8.18 -3.35 -2.17
N LYS A 52 -8.81 -3.77 -3.27
CA LYS A 52 -8.18 -4.59 -4.30
C LYS A 52 -7.01 -3.86 -4.96
N THR A 53 -7.22 -2.63 -5.40
CA THR A 53 -6.19 -1.79 -6.02
C THR A 53 -4.97 -1.64 -5.12
N LEU A 54 -5.15 -1.35 -3.83
CA LEU A 54 -4.03 -1.23 -2.91
C LEU A 54 -3.34 -2.56 -2.61
N SER A 55 -4.09 -3.68 -2.58
CA SER A 55 -3.49 -5.01 -2.42
C SER A 55 -2.62 -5.43 -3.61
N GLU A 56 -3.03 -5.06 -4.83
CA GLU A 56 -2.24 -5.32 -6.04
C GLU A 56 -0.97 -4.47 -6.07
N GLY A 57 -1.06 -3.20 -5.68
CA GLY A 57 0.10 -2.31 -5.54
C GLY A 57 1.06 -2.77 -4.43
N GLU A 58 0.54 -3.26 -3.31
CA GLU A 58 1.35 -3.87 -2.25
C GLU A 58 2.16 -5.04 -2.79
N GLU A 59 1.49 -6.00 -3.45
CA GLU A 59 2.15 -7.18 -4.00
C GLU A 59 3.17 -6.85 -5.09
N LEU A 60 2.88 -5.85 -5.93
CA LEU A 60 3.81 -5.34 -6.93
C LEU A 60 5.09 -4.82 -6.28
N TYR A 61 4.97 -3.85 -5.37
CA TYR A 61 6.14 -3.21 -4.78
C TYR A 61 6.85 -4.11 -3.78
N ARG A 62 6.17 -5.09 -3.18
CA ARG A 62 6.79 -6.16 -2.41
C ARG A 62 7.76 -6.97 -3.26
N ARG A 63 7.36 -7.33 -4.48
CA ARG A 63 8.23 -8.06 -5.44
C ARG A 63 9.41 -7.20 -5.86
N ASP A 64 9.17 -5.95 -6.23
CA ASP A 64 10.23 -5.02 -6.66
C ASP A 64 11.26 -4.78 -5.54
N ALA A 65 10.81 -4.58 -4.29
CA ALA A 65 11.69 -4.45 -3.14
C ALA A 65 12.50 -5.72 -2.88
N GLN A 66 11.90 -6.91 -3.04
CA GLN A 66 12.61 -8.18 -2.91
C GLN A 66 13.68 -8.37 -3.99
N GLU A 67 13.39 -8.00 -5.23
CA GLU A 67 14.35 -8.07 -6.34
C GLU A 67 15.51 -7.08 -6.14
N ALA A 68 15.21 -5.83 -5.79
CA ALA A 68 16.22 -4.82 -5.48
C ALA A 68 17.13 -5.28 -4.32
N LEU A 69 16.55 -5.86 -3.27
CA LEU A 69 17.31 -6.43 -2.15
C LEU A 69 18.22 -7.58 -2.59
N LYS A 70 17.76 -8.47 -3.47
CA LYS A 70 18.57 -9.56 -4.03
C LYS A 70 19.77 -9.01 -4.80
N ARG A 71 19.56 -8.01 -5.66
CA ARG A 71 20.63 -7.33 -6.43
C ARG A 71 21.64 -6.65 -5.50
N LEU A 72 21.15 -5.92 -4.49
CA LEU A 72 22.01 -5.26 -3.49
C LEU A 72 22.86 -6.27 -2.72
N LYS A 73 22.29 -7.40 -2.29
CA LYS A 73 23.03 -8.49 -1.62
C LYS A 73 24.09 -9.09 -2.52
N ALA A 74 23.75 -9.37 -3.79
CA ALA A 74 24.70 -9.90 -4.76
C ALA A 74 25.89 -8.95 -4.99
N SER A 75 25.62 -7.65 -5.17
CA SER A 75 26.66 -6.63 -5.33
C SER A 75 27.58 -6.54 -4.09
N ARG A 76 27.00 -6.57 -2.88
CA ARG A 76 27.79 -6.59 -1.63
C ARG A 76 28.69 -7.82 -1.53
N MET A 77 28.20 -8.99 -1.91
CA MET A 77 29.01 -10.22 -1.91
C MET A 77 30.14 -10.18 -2.96
N ALA A 78 29.89 -9.58 -4.13
CA ALA A 78 30.91 -9.37 -5.15
C ALA A 78 32.00 -8.38 -4.70
N LYS A 79 31.65 -7.32 -3.97
CA LYS A 79 32.63 -6.39 -3.36
C LYS A 79 33.57 -7.07 -2.38
N ILE A 80 33.06 -7.98 -1.55
CA ILE A 80 33.91 -8.74 -0.60
C ILE A 80 34.98 -9.54 -1.35
N LYS A 81 34.69 -10.01 -2.57
CA LYS A 81 35.62 -10.78 -3.41
C LYS A 81 36.59 -9.92 -4.22
N THR A 82 36.29 -8.65 -4.47
CA THR A 82 37.07 -7.78 -5.37
C THR A 82 37.24 -6.40 -4.75
N ARG A 83 38.43 -6.11 -4.18
CA ARG A 83 38.79 -4.78 -3.67
C ARG A 83 39.09 -3.84 -4.85
N SER A 84 38.08 -3.25 -5.47
CA SER A 84 38.28 -2.17 -6.46
C SER A 84 37.28 -1.02 -6.25
N GLY A 85 37.78 0.22 -6.29
CA GLY A 85 37.02 1.44 -5.93
C GLY A 85 35.89 1.83 -6.89
N VAL A 86 35.78 1.19 -8.06
CA VAL A 86 34.71 1.47 -9.05
C VAL A 86 33.34 0.96 -8.57
N ILE A 87 33.30 0.01 -7.63
CA ILE A 87 32.06 -0.65 -7.19
C ILE A 87 31.23 0.23 -6.22
N GLU A 88 31.76 1.36 -5.74
CA GLU A 88 31.07 2.20 -4.74
C GLU A 88 29.78 2.86 -5.26
N PHE A 89 29.80 3.38 -6.50
CA PHE A 89 28.64 4.06 -7.11
C PHE A 89 27.47 3.11 -7.40
N GLU A 90 27.75 1.91 -7.89
CA GLU A 90 26.71 0.91 -8.17
C GLU A 90 26.01 0.45 -6.89
N GLY A 91 26.76 0.28 -5.80
CA GLY A 91 26.19 -0.07 -4.49
C GLY A 91 25.26 1.01 -3.94
N ALA A 92 25.59 2.29 -4.13
CA ALA A 92 24.74 3.41 -3.72
C ALA A 92 23.46 3.51 -4.56
N PHE A 93 23.56 3.24 -5.87
CA PHE A 93 22.40 3.16 -6.76
C PHE A 93 21.44 2.03 -6.35
N LEU A 94 21.97 0.82 -6.16
CA LEU A 94 21.17 -0.35 -5.75
C LEU A 94 20.53 -0.16 -4.37
N LEU A 95 21.22 0.54 -3.46
CA LEU A 95 20.64 0.89 -2.16
C LEU A 95 19.44 1.83 -2.33
N LYS A 96 19.59 2.89 -3.13
CA LYS A 96 18.48 3.83 -3.41
C LYS A 96 17.30 3.14 -4.12
N GLU A 97 17.57 2.23 -5.05
CA GLU A 97 16.53 1.43 -5.73
C GLU A 97 15.74 0.58 -4.73
N PHE A 98 16.45 -0.06 -3.79
CA PHE A 98 15.82 -0.82 -2.71
C PHE A 98 15.01 0.07 -1.78
N GLU A 99 15.59 1.16 -1.27
CA GLU A 99 14.92 2.10 -0.36
C GLU A 99 13.63 2.65 -0.98
N ARG A 100 13.66 3.06 -2.25
CA ARG A 100 12.50 3.55 -2.97
C ARG A 100 11.41 2.48 -3.09
N SER A 101 11.76 1.30 -3.59
CA SER A 101 10.79 0.21 -3.80
C SER A 101 10.19 -0.26 -2.46
N PHE A 102 11.00 -0.28 -1.41
CA PHE A 102 10.57 -0.63 -0.06
C PHE A 102 9.66 0.46 0.54
N ALA A 103 9.95 1.74 0.31
CA ALA A 103 9.09 2.84 0.75
C ALA A 103 7.71 2.74 0.10
N PHE A 104 7.65 2.48 -1.22
CA PHE A 104 6.39 2.26 -1.92
C PHE A 104 5.64 1.06 -1.34
N TYR A 105 6.29 -0.08 -1.19
CA TYR A 105 5.69 -1.26 -0.55
C TYR A 105 5.08 -0.93 0.81
N MET A 106 5.83 -0.27 1.70
CA MET A 106 5.35 0.07 3.04
C MET A 106 4.13 1.00 3.00
N ARG A 107 4.09 1.91 2.03
CA ARG A 107 2.97 2.83 1.84
C ARG A 107 1.70 2.10 1.41
N PHE A 108 1.81 1.26 0.38
CA PHE A 108 0.70 0.42 -0.08
C PHE A 108 0.23 -0.56 0.99
N HIS A 109 1.15 -1.22 1.69
CA HIS A 109 0.84 -2.15 2.78
C HIS A 109 0.03 -1.48 3.89
N LYS A 110 0.46 -0.30 4.34
CA LYS A 110 -0.29 0.49 5.33
C LYS A 110 -1.67 0.87 4.80
N GLY A 111 -1.74 1.41 3.58
CA GLY A 111 -3.00 1.83 2.96
C GLY A 111 -4.00 0.69 2.80
N TYR A 112 -3.54 -0.45 2.27
CA TYR A 112 -4.32 -1.67 2.14
C TYR A 112 -4.91 -2.10 3.48
N HIS A 113 -4.11 -2.20 4.54
CA HIS A 113 -4.60 -2.62 5.85
C HIS A 113 -5.55 -1.62 6.52
N VAL A 114 -5.46 -0.33 6.19
CA VAL A 114 -6.46 0.66 6.62
C VAL A 114 -7.78 0.42 5.91
N LEU A 115 -7.78 0.39 4.57
CA LEU A 115 -9.02 0.22 3.81
C LEU A 115 -9.66 -1.16 4.05
N TYR A 116 -8.86 -2.21 4.14
CA TYR A 116 -9.35 -3.56 4.45
C TYR A 116 -10.09 -3.59 5.79
N ARG A 117 -9.53 -2.96 6.84
CA ARG A 117 -10.20 -2.88 8.15
C ARG A 117 -11.49 -2.07 8.09
N GLN A 118 -11.49 -0.95 7.39
CA GLN A 118 -12.69 -0.12 7.19
C GLN A 118 -13.77 -0.88 6.43
N ALA A 119 -13.43 -1.56 5.33
CA ALA A 119 -14.35 -2.39 4.57
C ALA A 119 -14.94 -3.50 5.45
N MET A 120 -14.09 -4.22 6.18
CA MET A 120 -14.54 -5.27 7.09
C MET A 120 -15.45 -4.75 8.22
N GLN A 121 -15.20 -3.54 8.74
CA GLN A 121 -16.10 -2.90 9.70
C GLN A 121 -17.47 -2.57 9.08
N ALA A 122 -17.49 -2.03 7.86
CA ALA A 122 -18.73 -1.75 7.14
C ALA A 122 -19.55 -3.04 6.89
N TYR A 123 -18.89 -4.16 6.61
CA TYR A 123 -19.56 -5.47 6.48
C TYR A 123 -20.02 -6.05 7.81
N LYS A 124 -19.29 -5.83 8.92
CA LYS A 124 -19.73 -6.23 10.27
C LYS A 124 -21.02 -5.53 10.69
N ILE A 125 -21.20 -4.26 10.32
CA ILE A 125 -22.44 -3.50 10.61
C ILE A 125 -23.63 -4.03 9.79
N LYS A 126 -23.39 -4.67 8.63
CA LYS A 126 -24.44 -5.26 7.77
C LYS A 126 -24.67 -6.75 8.02
N ALA A 127 -23.97 -7.37 8.95
CA ALA A 127 -24.13 -8.79 9.26
C ALA A 127 -25.47 -9.03 9.98
N TYR A 128 -26.49 -9.40 9.20
CA TYR A 128 -27.71 -10.14 9.55
C TYR A 128 -28.42 -9.73 10.86
N VAL A 129 -29.49 -8.92 10.73
CA VAL A 129 -30.62 -9.02 11.64
C VAL A 129 -31.52 -10.13 11.10
N PRO A 130 -31.68 -11.26 11.80
CA PRO A 130 -32.62 -12.29 11.41
C PRO A 130 -34.04 -11.73 11.30
N ALA A 131 -34.78 -12.07 10.25
CA ALA A 131 -36.15 -11.57 10.02
C ALA A 131 -37.09 -11.77 11.24
N TYR A 132 -36.88 -12.82 12.03
CA TYR A 132 -37.66 -13.08 13.25
C TYR A 132 -37.48 -12.02 14.37
N GLN A 133 -36.43 -11.19 14.33
CA GLN A 133 -36.24 -10.08 15.28
C GLN A 133 -36.94 -8.79 14.84
N LEU A 134 -37.34 -8.68 13.57
CA LEU A 134 -38.09 -7.53 13.06
C LEU A 134 -39.59 -7.67 13.37
N GLU A 135 -40.11 -8.90 13.34
CA GLU A 135 -41.52 -9.19 13.65
C GLU A 135 -41.86 -8.96 15.13
N GLN A 136 -40.94 -9.26 16.06
CA GLN A 136 -41.20 -9.06 17.50
C GLN A 136 -41.38 -7.58 17.90
N ASN A 137 -40.80 -6.63 17.16
CA ASN A 137 -41.00 -5.21 17.44
C ASN A 137 -42.29 -4.65 16.82
N THR A 138 -42.87 -5.31 15.81
CA THR A 138 -44.13 -4.87 15.21
C THR A 138 -45.33 -5.34 16.03
N THR A 139 -45.26 -6.53 16.64
CA THR A 139 -46.34 -7.06 17.48
C THR A 139 -46.53 -6.29 18.79
N VAL A 140 -45.46 -5.71 19.34
CA VAL A 140 -45.54 -4.94 20.61
C VAL A 140 -46.17 -3.56 20.41
N LEU A 141 -46.09 -2.98 19.20
CA LEU A 141 -46.71 -1.70 18.85
C LEU A 141 -48.18 -1.81 18.38
N GLN A 142 -48.66 -3.02 18.10
CA GLN A 142 -50.07 -3.29 17.76
C GLN A 142 -50.88 -3.84 18.95
N ALA A 143 -50.23 -4.14 20.07
CA ALA A 143 -50.84 -4.65 21.29
C ALA A 143 -50.83 -3.65 22.47
N ALA A 144 -50.45 -2.39 22.22
CA ALA A 144 -50.52 -1.26 23.14
C ALA A 144 -51.54 -0.23 22.64
#